data_AF-H2CB88-F1
#
_entry.id   AF-H2CB88-F1
#
_cell.length_a   1.000
_cell.length_b   1.000
_cell.length_c   1.000
_cell.angle_alpha   90.00
_cell.angle_beta   90.00
_cell.angle_gamma   90.00
#
_symmetry.space_group_name_H-M   'P 1'
#
loop_
_entity.id
_entity.type
_entity.pdbx_description
1 polymer ?
#
loop_
_entity_poly.entity_id
_entity_poly.type
_entity_poly.pdbx_seq_one_letter_code
_entity_poly.pdbx_strand_id
1 'polypeptide(L)'
;MQELKERKPLFRREYFPGKQRNRHAVDVSVILPTYNERENLSILIPTLIRLFEEAHLSFELIVVDDNSPDHTYDMVRQMAMTDHRLRLIRRIDERGLSSAVVTGMASAGGRHFIVMDSDLQHDESVIPRMVQELQNAEIVVGSRMAESGSYGEMSWIRKMMSLAATMMAKIMLPVGVNDPMSGFFGVRRETFEQIADRLNPKGFKILLEILARAKGREVREVGYRFRNRMHGQTKLDGAVILQYIFALVEIRLGRTLSTTFFRYALIGSAGVLVNLLGQFLATALFGLEYQRGTLLRPSLAVLIGFELSVYFNYMANNSWTFKDRKRTGFTSNLAGFGKFHVVALYGFLIQVSVWNLLLAVTPDQIPAQAASYGANLIGILFATVNNYYLNKNFTWERGLTA
;
A
#
# COMPACT_ATOMS: atom_id res chain seq x y z
N MET A 1 -18.90 1.78 37.87
CA MET A 1 -18.08 3.00 37.77
C MET A 1 -16.63 2.59 37.67
N GLN A 2 -16.16 2.28 36.46
CA GLN A 2 -14.77 1.89 36.22
C GLN A 2 -14.26 2.81 35.12
N GLU A 3 -13.35 3.70 35.49
CA GLU A 3 -12.74 4.70 34.64
C GLU A 3 -12.07 4.04 33.43
N LEU A 4 -12.68 4.20 32.26
CA LEU A 4 -12.01 4.05 30.98
C LEU A 4 -10.94 5.15 30.90
N LYS A 5 -9.68 4.78 31.12
CA LYS A 5 -8.52 5.62 30.82
C LYS A 5 -8.64 6.14 29.38
N GLU A 6 -9.01 7.42 29.24
CA GLU A 6 -8.95 8.16 27.99
C GLU A 6 -7.51 8.14 27.49
N ARG A 7 -7.20 7.25 26.53
CA ARG A 7 -6.00 7.38 25.72
C ARG A 7 -6.16 8.67 24.93
N LYS A 8 -5.38 9.71 25.25
CA LYS A 8 -5.24 10.90 24.39
C LYS A 8 -5.01 10.41 22.95
N PRO A 9 -5.82 10.81 21.98
CA PRO A 9 -5.61 10.40 20.60
C PRO A 9 -4.21 10.87 20.15
N LEU A 10 -3.45 9.99 19.51
CA LEU A 10 -2.09 10.29 19.00
C LEU A 10 -2.08 11.43 17.97
N PHE A 11 -3.23 11.83 17.44
CA PHE A 11 -3.38 12.83 16.39
C PHE A 11 -4.52 13.81 16.72
N ARG A 12 -4.32 15.11 16.47
CA ARG A 12 -5.34 16.13 16.67
C ARG A 12 -6.40 16.05 15.56
N ARG A 13 -7.68 16.00 15.96
CA ARG A 13 -8.85 15.98 15.06
C ARG A 13 -9.84 17.05 15.49
N GLU A 14 -10.35 17.81 14.53
CA GLU A 14 -11.44 18.76 14.76
C GLU A 14 -12.73 18.18 14.17
N TYR A 15 -13.72 17.98 15.04
CA TYR A 15 -15.04 17.52 14.67
C TYR A 15 -15.99 18.71 14.64
N PHE A 16 -16.63 18.95 13.50
CA PHE A 16 -17.70 19.95 13.38
C PHE A 16 -19.02 19.19 13.24
N PRO A 17 -19.72 18.90 14.36
CA PRO A 17 -20.98 18.19 14.31
C PRO A 17 -22.07 19.08 13.68
N GLY A 18 -22.82 18.55 12.72
CA GLY A 18 -24.21 18.97 12.54
C GLY A 18 -25.00 18.65 13.82
N LYS A 19 -26.11 19.36 14.09
CA LYS A 19 -26.95 19.11 15.30
C LYS A 19 -27.14 17.60 15.54
N GLN A 20 -26.83 17.13 16.75
CA GLN A 20 -26.78 15.71 17.09
C GLN A 20 -28.06 14.97 16.69
N ARG A 21 -27.95 14.02 15.76
CA ARG A 21 -29.00 13.06 15.44
C ARG A 21 -28.76 11.73 16.16
N ASN A 22 -29.86 11.04 16.47
CA ASN A 22 -29.83 9.64 16.90
C ASN A 22 -29.09 8.81 15.83
N ARG A 23 -28.07 8.05 16.25
CA ARG A 23 -27.16 7.27 15.37
C ARG A 23 -27.84 6.17 14.55
N HIS A 24 -29.17 6.05 14.58
CA HIS A 24 -29.96 4.99 13.93
C HIS A 24 -30.97 5.50 12.88
N ALA A 25 -30.96 6.78 12.50
CA ALA A 25 -31.99 7.39 11.64
C ALA A 25 -31.56 7.68 10.19
N VAL A 26 -30.37 7.21 9.75
CA VAL A 26 -29.84 7.49 8.41
C VAL A 26 -29.54 6.20 7.67
N ASP A 27 -29.97 6.09 6.41
CA ASP A 27 -29.78 4.88 5.60
C ASP A 27 -28.40 4.81 4.96
N VAL A 28 -27.90 5.96 4.51
CA VAL A 28 -26.65 6.04 3.73
C VAL A 28 -25.73 7.13 4.27
N SER A 29 -24.48 6.78 4.55
CA SER A 29 -23.42 7.78 4.77
C SER A 29 -22.51 7.79 3.57
N VAL A 30 -22.33 8.96 2.95
CA VAL A 30 -21.34 9.15 1.88
C VAL A 30 -20.06 9.73 2.47
N ILE A 31 -18.95 9.03 2.31
CA ILE A 31 -17.63 9.41 2.80
C ILE A 31 -16.85 10.02 1.64
N LEU A 32 -16.45 11.28 1.81
CA LEU A 32 -15.74 12.09 0.82
C LEU A 32 -14.36 12.45 1.39
N PRO A 33 -13.31 11.66 1.11
CA PRO A 33 -11.95 12.03 1.49
C PRO A 33 -11.44 13.17 0.59
N THR A 34 -10.82 14.20 1.17
CA THR A 34 -10.45 15.43 0.44
C THR A 34 -9.06 15.94 0.79
N TYR A 35 -8.36 16.44 -0.23
CA TYR A 35 -7.14 17.23 -0.09
C TYR A 35 -6.99 18.16 -1.29
N ASN A 36 -7.13 19.47 -1.08
CA ASN A 36 -7.19 20.49 -2.14
C ASN A 36 -8.33 20.27 -3.16
N GLU A 37 -9.56 20.09 -2.67
CA GLU A 37 -10.74 19.74 -3.48
C GLU A 37 -11.84 20.81 -3.40
N ARG A 38 -11.49 22.04 -3.02
CA ARG A 38 -12.46 23.12 -2.76
C ARG A 38 -13.42 23.36 -3.94
N GLU A 39 -12.88 23.49 -5.15
CA GLU A 39 -13.69 23.75 -6.35
C GLU A 39 -14.62 22.57 -6.66
N ASN A 40 -14.11 21.35 -6.59
CA ASN A 40 -14.89 20.15 -6.91
C ASN A 40 -16.01 19.91 -5.89
N LEU A 41 -15.74 20.06 -4.58
CA LEU A 41 -16.74 19.89 -3.53
C LEU A 41 -17.88 20.91 -3.61
N SER A 42 -17.60 22.14 -4.06
CA SER A 42 -18.63 23.17 -4.23
C SER A 42 -19.72 22.76 -5.24
N ILE A 43 -19.38 21.88 -6.18
CA ILE A 43 -20.28 21.31 -7.18
C ILE A 43 -20.84 19.96 -6.69
N LEU A 44 -20.00 19.10 -6.13
CA LEU A 44 -20.35 17.74 -5.74
C LEU A 44 -21.39 17.71 -4.61
N ILE A 45 -21.22 18.51 -3.56
CA ILE A 45 -22.10 18.47 -2.38
C ILE A 45 -23.55 18.81 -2.74
N PRO A 46 -23.86 19.93 -3.43
CA PRO A 46 -25.23 20.22 -3.84
C PRO A 46 -25.81 19.18 -4.81
N THR A 47 -24.96 18.58 -5.65
CA THR A 47 -25.37 17.54 -6.60
C THR A 47 -25.79 16.27 -5.88
N LEU A 48 -25.01 15.82 -4.89
CA LEU A 48 -25.36 14.68 -4.05
C LEU A 48 -26.64 14.95 -3.26
N ILE A 49 -26.78 16.13 -2.66
CA ILE A 49 -27.98 16.50 -1.90
C ILE A 49 -29.25 16.33 -2.76
N ARG A 50 -29.26 16.92 -3.97
CA ARG A 50 -30.39 16.79 -4.90
C ARG A 50 -30.65 15.34 -5.29
N LEU A 51 -29.60 14.58 -5.62
CA LEU A 51 -29.72 13.17 -5.99
C LEU A 51 -30.40 12.35 -4.88
N PHE A 52 -30.01 12.54 -3.62
CA PHE A 52 -30.61 11.80 -2.51
C PHE A 52 -32.04 12.25 -2.20
N GLU A 53 -32.34 13.54 -2.36
CA GLU A 53 -33.70 14.07 -2.23
C GLU A 53 -34.64 13.48 -3.29
N GLU A 54 -34.22 13.48 -4.56
CA GLU A 54 -34.96 12.88 -5.68
C GLU A 54 -35.16 11.36 -5.49
N ALA A 55 -34.14 10.67 -4.97
CA ALA A 55 -34.21 9.25 -4.66
C ALA A 55 -34.99 8.91 -3.37
N HIS A 56 -35.44 9.92 -2.60
CA HIS A 56 -36.13 9.74 -1.32
C HIS A 56 -35.34 8.88 -0.30
N LEU A 57 -34.01 8.99 -0.32
CA LEU A 57 -33.12 8.23 0.54
C LEU A 57 -32.63 9.10 1.71
N SER A 58 -32.68 8.59 2.94
CA SER A 58 -32.12 9.31 4.08
C SER A 58 -30.59 9.21 4.10
N PHE A 59 -29.91 10.35 4.17
CA PHE A 59 -28.46 10.40 4.00
C PHE A 59 -27.75 11.36 4.95
N GLU A 60 -26.44 11.14 5.08
CA GLU A 60 -25.46 12.14 5.56
C GLU A 60 -24.24 12.15 4.62
N LEU A 61 -23.64 13.31 4.47
CA LEU A 61 -22.38 13.50 3.75
C LEU A 61 -21.28 13.79 4.78
N ILE A 62 -20.20 13.03 4.76
CA ILE A 62 -19.07 13.16 5.67
C ILE A 62 -17.84 13.48 4.85
N VAL A 63 -17.43 14.75 4.88
CA VAL A 63 -16.18 15.19 4.30
C VAL A 63 -15.05 14.96 5.31
N VAL A 64 -14.00 14.28 4.88
CA VAL A 64 -12.80 14.03 5.69
C VAL A 64 -11.61 14.72 5.04
N ASP A 65 -11.22 15.85 5.61
CA ASP A 65 -10.21 16.75 5.05
C ASP A 65 -8.86 16.64 5.77
N ASP A 66 -7.78 16.49 5.01
CA ASP A 66 -6.40 16.32 5.50
C ASP A 66 -5.67 17.66 5.69
N ASN A 67 -6.39 18.62 6.30
CA ASN A 67 -5.93 19.98 6.55
C ASN A 67 -5.45 20.65 5.26
N SER A 68 -6.36 20.74 4.29
CA SER A 68 -6.08 21.25 2.95
C SER A 68 -5.59 22.71 3.00
N PRO A 69 -4.44 23.04 2.39
CA PRO A 69 -3.92 24.41 2.36
C PRO A 69 -4.78 25.38 1.54
N ASP A 70 -5.64 24.90 0.65
CA ASP A 70 -6.59 25.75 -0.12
C ASP A 70 -7.86 26.15 0.67
N HIS A 71 -7.90 25.82 1.96
CA HIS A 71 -9.03 26.05 2.85
C HIS A 71 -10.31 25.33 2.41
N THR A 72 -10.19 24.15 1.78
CA THR A 72 -11.34 23.25 1.50
C THR A 72 -12.23 23.07 2.74
N TYR A 73 -11.61 22.80 3.90
CA TYR A 73 -12.33 22.58 5.16
C TYR A 73 -13.17 23.80 5.61
N ASP A 74 -12.73 25.03 5.37
CA ASP A 74 -13.47 26.24 5.76
C ASP A 74 -14.74 26.41 4.93
N MET A 75 -14.66 26.12 3.62
CA MET A 75 -15.81 26.14 2.72
C MET A 75 -16.85 25.08 3.13
N VAL A 76 -16.41 23.85 3.39
CA VAL A 76 -17.30 22.78 3.84
C VAL A 76 -17.93 23.10 5.20
N ARG A 77 -17.16 23.72 6.11
CA ARG A 77 -17.68 24.18 7.41
C ARG A 77 -18.81 25.19 7.23
N GLN A 78 -18.69 26.15 6.32
CA GLN A 78 -19.74 27.13 6.03
C GLN A 78 -21.01 26.44 5.50
N MET A 79 -20.87 25.50 4.55
CA MET A 79 -22.01 24.73 4.04
C MET A 79 -22.70 23.88 5.12
N ALA A 80 -21.94 23.30 6.04
CA ALA A 80 -22.47 22.49 7.14
C ALA A 80 -23.26 23.31 8.18
N MET A 81 -23.07 24.64 8.23
CA MET A 81 -23.90 25.51 9.06
C MET A 81 -25.32 25.65 8.49
N THR A 82 -25.47 25.55 7.16
CA THR A 82 -26.76 25.68 6.48
C THR A 82 -27.45 24.35 6.23
N ASP A 83 -26.69 23.25 6.06
CA ASP A 83 -27.24 21.90 5.86
C ASP A 83 -26.70 20.93 6.91
N HIS A 84 -27.57 20.48 7.81
CA HIS A 84 -27.22 19.58 8.91
C HIS A 84 -26.90 18.14 8.46
N ARG A 85 -27.17 17.78 7.20
CA ARG A 85 -26.81 16.47 6.63
C ARG A 85 -25.33 16.43 6.24
N LEU A 86 -24.66 17.58 6.14
CA LEU A 86 -23.24 17.67 5.85
C LEU A 86 -22.42 17.77 7.15
N ARG A 87 -21.38 16.97 7.24
CA ARG A 87 -20.45 16.92 8.36
C ARG A 87 -19.01 17.03 7.87
N LEU A 88 -18.18 17.69 8.66
CA LEU A 88 -16.75 17.84 8.39
C LEU A 88 -15.93 17.20 9.51
N ILE A 89 -14.96 16.39 9.11
CA ILE A 89 -13.89 15.87 9.96
C ILE A 89 -12.58 16.41 9.40
N ARG A 90 -11.93 17.31 10.14
CA ARG A 90 -10.62 17.85 9.75
C ARG A 90 -9.50 17.15 10.52
N ARG A 91 -8.53 16.59 9.80
CA ARG A 91 -7.38 15.86 10.33
C ARG A 91 -6.12 16.71 10.18
N ILE A 92 -5.49 17.06 11.30
CA ILE A 92 -4.39 18.04 11.31
C ILE A 92 -3.03 17.37 11.07
N ASP A 93 -2.73 16.32 11.85
CA ASP A 93 -1.42 15.66 11.89
C ASP A 93 -1.42 14.30 11.18
N GLU A 94 -2.49 14.00 10.44
CA GLU A 94 -2.68 12.73 9.76
C GLU A 94 -2.99 12.99 8.29
N ARG A 95 -2.35 12.21 7.40
CA ARG A 95 -2.59 12.27 5.96
C ARG A 95 -2.72 10.87 5.37
N GLY A 96 -3.59 10.76 4.37
CA GLY A 96 -3.68 9.56 3.53
C GLY A 96 -5.13 9.16 3.25
N LEU A 97 -5.40 8.88 1.98
CA LEU A 97 -6.71 8.54 1.44
C LEU A 97 -7.38 7.38 2.21
N SER A 98 -6.71 6.24 2.32
CA SER A 98 -7.29 5.06 2.99
C SER A 98 -7.61 5.33 4.46
N SER A 99 -6.75 6.06 5.17
CA SER A 99 -7.02 6.44 6.56
C SER A 99 -8.20 7.42 6.65
N ALA A 100 -8.34 8.36 5.69
CA ALA A 100 -9.47 9.30 5.65
C ALA A 100 -10.79 8.54 5.53
N VAL A 101 -10.82 7.58 4.61
CA VAL A 101 -11.99 6.71 4.38
C VAL A 101 -12.35 5.92 5.63
N VAL A 102 -11.38 5.27 6.29
CA VAL A 102 -11.61 4.52 7.54
C VAL A 102 -12.10 5.44 8.66
N THR A 103 -11.54 6.64 8.78
CA THR A 103 -11.98 7.65 9.76
C THR A 103 -13.43 8.07 9.51
N GLY A 104 -13.79 8.28 8.24
CA GLY A 104 -15.15 8.63 7.82
C GLY A 104 -16.15 7.52 8.15
N MET A 105 -15.86 6.27 7.74
CA MET A 105 -16.73 5.11 8.03
C MET A 105 -16.89 4.87 9.53
N ALA A 106 -15.82 5.01 10.32
CA ALA A 106 -15.89 4.87 11.78
C ALA A 106 -16.71 5.97 12.47
N SER A 107 -16.85 7.13 11.84
CA SER A 107 -17.60 8.29 12.37
C SER A 107 -19.03 8.39 11.83
N ALA A 108 -19.39 7.50 10.91
CA ALA A 108 -20.67 7.47 10.21
C ALA A 108 -21.79 6.85 11.07
N GLY A 109 -23.01 7.33 10.87
CA GLY A 109 -24.27 6.86 11.48
C GLY A 109 -25.15 6.03 10.53
N GLY A 110 -24.84 5.98 9.23
CA GLY A 110 -25.65 5.27 8.22
C GLY A 110 -25.57 3.75 8.30
N ARG A 111 -26.56 3.05 7.75
CA ARG A 111 -26.57 1.58 7.59
C ARG A 111 -25.65 1.12 6.46
N HIS A 112 -25.55 1.92 5.41
CA HIS A 112 -24.71 1.69 4.25
C HIS A 112 -23.69 2.81 4.14
N PHE A 113 -22.43 2.46 3.90
CA PHE A 113 -21.38 3.42 3.59
C PHE A 113 -21.18 3.44 2.08
N ILE A 114 -21.13 4.63 1.50
CA ILE A 114 -20.70 4.86 0.12
C ILE A 114 -19.43 5.69 0.20
N VAL A 115 -18.35 5.21 -0.40
CA VAL A 115 -17.08 5.92 -0.50
C VAL A 115 -16.93 6.37 -1.95
N MET A 116 -16.63 7.64 -2.16
CA MET A 116 -16.31 8.17 -3.49
C MET A 116 -15.25 9.27 -3.41
N ASP A 117 -14.37 9.33 -4.41
CA ASP A 117 -13.44 10.45 -4.60
C ASP A 117 -14.20 11.76 -4.86
N SER A 118 -13.60 12.87 -4.47
CA SER A 118 -14.23 14.20 -4.49
C SER A 118 -13.94 15.01 -5.75
N ASP A 119 -13.39 14.39 -6.80
CA ASP A 119 -12.83 15.07 -7.99
C ASP A 119 -13.77 15.06 -9.22
N LEU A 120 -15.06 14.76 -9.00
CA LEU A 120 -16.12 14.67 -10.00
C LEU A 120 -15.92 13.60 -11.08
N GLN A 121 -14.92 12.71 -10.95
CA GLN A 121 -14.69 11.63 -11.91
C GLN A 121 -15.69 10.47 -11.77
N HIS A 122 -16.19 10.25 -10.56
CA HIS A 122 -17.22 9.26 -10.29
C HIS A 122 -18.60 9.77 -10.74
N ASP A 123 -19.38 8.89 -11.35
CA ASP A 123 -20.74 9.20 -11.75
C ASP A 123 -21.68 8.94 -10.59
N GLU A 124 -22.02 9.99 -9.85
CA GLU A 124 -22.88 9.93 -8.67
C GLU A 124 -24.28 9.37 -8.96
N SER A 125 -24.76 9.42 -10.21
CA SER A 125 -26.10 8.95 -10.58
C SER A 125 -26.34 7.46 -10.31
N VAL A 126 -25.27 6.66 -10.16
CA VAL A 126 -25.38 5.22 -9.88
C VAL A 126 -25.53 4.91 -8.38
N ILE A 127 -25.36 5.90 -7.49
CA ILE A 127 -25.45 5.69 -6.04
C ILE A 127 -26.77 5.03 -5.61
N PRO A 128 -27.97 5.46 -6.08
CA PRO A 128 -29.22 4.80 -5.70
C PRO A 128 -29.23 3.30 -6.06
N ARG A 129 -28.70 2.95 -7.24
CA ARG A 129 -28.56 1.54 -7.65
C ARG A 129 -27.57 0.80 -6.75
N MET A 130 -26.43 1.42 -6.38
CA MET A 130 -25.48 0.81 -5.45
C MET A 130 -26.11 0.54 -4.07
N VAL A 131 -26.92 1.47 -3.56
CA VAL A 131 -27.63 1.32 -2.29
C VAL A 131 -28.68 0.20 -2.36
N GLN A 132 -29.37 0.06 -3.49
CA GLN A 132 -30.28 -1.06 -3.73
C GLN A 132 -29.55 -2.40 -3.74
N GLU A 133 -28.41 -2.50 -4.43
CA GLU A 133 -27.59 -3.72 -4.45
C GLU A 133 -27.07 -4.08 -3.05
N LEU A 134 -26.74 -3.08 -2.22
CA LEU A 134 -26.33 -3.29 -0.83
C LEU A 134 -27.44 -3.88 0.05
N GLN A 135 -28.70 -3.91 -0.38
CA GLN A 135 -29.76 -4.66 0.33
C GLN A 135 -29.54 -6.19 0.26
N ASN A 136 -28.84 -6.66 -0.77
CA ASN A 136 -28.59 -8.09 -1.01
C ASN A 136 -27.10 -8.46 -0.95
N ALA A 137 -26.20 -7.52 -1.24
CA ALA A 137 -24.76 -7.71 -1.16
C ALA A 137 -24.16 -7.02 0.07
N GLU A 138 -22.99 -7.50 0.50
CA GLU A 138 -22.25 -6.92 1.64
C GLU A 138 -21.28 -5.83 1.18
N ILE A 139 -20.81 -5.91 -0.06
CA ILE A 139 -19.96 -4.92 -0.72
C ILE A 139 -20.49 -4.70 -2.15
N VAL A 140 -20.52 -3.44 -2.59
CA VAL A 140 -20.84 -3.09 -3.97
C VAL A 140 -19.72 -2.24 -4.54
N VAL A 141 -19.17 -2.60 -5.69
CA VAL A 141 -18.10 -1.84 -6.34
C VAL A 141 -18.67 -1.07 -7.53
N GLY A 142 -18.52 0.25 -7.50
CA GLY A 142 -18.69 1.06 -8.70
C GLY A 142 -17.54 0.70 -9.64
N SER A 143 -17.85 0.09 -10.79
CA SER A 143 -16.87 -0.56 -11.65
C SER A 143 -16.84 0.06 -13.04
N ARG A 144 -15.64 0.41 -13.51
CA ARG A 144 -15.44 0.90 -14.89
C ARG A 144 -15.47 -0.24 -15.92
N MET A 145 -15.45 -1.48 -15.43
CA MET A 145 -15.32 -2.71 -16.21
C MET A 145 -16.56 -3.60 -16.16
N ALA A 146 -17.55 -3.27 -15.33
CA ALA A 146 -18.84 -3.97 -15.28
C ALA A 146 -19.73 -3.57 -16.47
N GLU A 147 -20.84 -4.28 -16.64
CA GLU A 147 -21.89 -3.93 -17.60
C GLU A 147 -22.36 -2.49 -17.38
N SER A 148 -22.50 -1.70 -18.46
CA SER A 148 -22.72 -0.24 -18.46
C SER A 148 -21.56 0.62 -17.92
N GLY A 149 -20.45 0.02 -17.51
CA GLY A 149 -19.23 0.71 -17.10
C GLY A 149 -18.38 1.18 -18.28
N SER A 150 -17.68 2.31 -18.11
CA SER A 150 -16.76 2.82 -19.12
C SER A 150 -15.63 3.66 -18.50
N TYR A 151 -14.45 3.62 -19.13
CA TYR A 151 -13.34 4.52 -18.82
C TYR A 151 -13.56 5.95 -19.37
N GLY A 152 -14.69 6.20 -20.05
CA GLY A 152 -15.02 7.49 -20.65
C GLY A 152 -13.96 7.92 -21.66
N GLU A 153 -13.50 9.16 -21.52
CA GLU A 153 -12.50 9.79 -22.39
C GLU A 153 -11.07 9.68 -21.84
N MET A 154 -10.82 8.73 -20.94
CA MET A 154 -9.49 8.49 -20.39
C MET A 154 -8.48 8.14 -21.50
N SER A 155 -7.28 8.74 -21.43
CA SER A 155 -6.21 8.45 -22.39
C SER A 155 -5.87 6.95 -22.42
N TRP A 156 -5.56 6.44 -23.62
CA TRP A 156 -5.25 5.03 -23.84
C TRP A 156 -4.11 4.52 -22.95
N ILE A 157 -3.07 5.34 -22.75
CA ILE A 157 -1.92 5.02 -21.88
C ILE A 157 -2.37 4.84 -20.42
N ARG A 158 -3.20 5.76 -19.89
CA ARG A 158 -3.73 5.67 -18.53
C ARG A 158 -4.67 4.47 -18.36
N LYS A 159 -5.46 4.15 -19.39
CA LYS A 159 -6.31 2.95 -19.44
C LYS A 159 -5.47 1.68 -19.37
N MET A 160 -4.43 1.55 -20.19
CA MET A 160 -3.53 0.39 -20.16
C MET A 160 -2.85 0.21 -18.80
N MET A 161 -2.33 1.29 -18.21
CA MET A 161 -1.72 1.22 -16.87
C MET A 161 -2.73 0.79 -15.80
N SER A 162 -3.97 1.28 -15.86
CA SER A 162 -5.04 0.86 -14.96
C SER A 162 -5.35 -0.63 -15.13
N LEU A 163 -5.46 -1.12 -16.36
CA LEU A 163 -5.71 -2.54 -16.65
C LEU A 163 -4.56 -3.44 -16.15
N ALA A 164 -3.30 -3.03 -16.37
CA ALA A 164 -2.14 -3.76 -15.88
C ALA A 164 -2.11 -3.82 -14.34
N ALA A 165 -2.39 -2.70 -13.66
CA ALA A 165 -2.50 -2.67 -12.21
C ALA A 165 -3.63 -3.60 -11.72
N THR A 166 -4.81 -3.53 -12.33
CA THR A 166 -5.95 -4.41 -12.01
C THR A 166 -5.62 -5.88 -12.22
N MET A 167 -4.99 -6.25 -13.34
CA MET A 167 -4.56 -7.64 -13.60
C MET A 167 -3.60 -8.13 -12.51
N MET A 168 -2.65 -7.31 -12.10
CA MET A 168 -1.71 -7.63 -11.03
C MET A 168 -2.43 -7.89 -9.69
N ALA A 169 -3.40 -7.05 -9.32
CA ALA A 169 -4.22 -7.27 -8.13
C ALA A 169 -4.97 -8.61 -8.21
N LYS A 170 -5.60 -8.93 -9.35
CA LYS A 170 -6.36 -10.18 -9.53
C LYS A 170 -5.49 -11.43 -9.50
N ILE A 171 -4.24 -11.35 -9.97
CA ILE A 171 -3.29 -12.46 -9.88
C ILE A 171 -2.79 -12.63 -8.43
N MET A 172 -2.46 -11.53 -7.77
CA MET A 172 -1.85 -11.58 -6.44
C MET A 172 -2.86 -11.84 -5.34
N LEU A 173 -4.11 -11.40 -5.50
CA LEU A 173 -5.16 -11.48 -4.48
C LEU A 173 -6.36 -12.26 -5.02
N PRO A 174 -6.98 -13.15 -4.22
CA PRO A 174 -8.16 -13.89 -4.62
C PRO A 174 -9.41 -12.99 -4.54
N VAL A 175 -9.48 -11.97 -5.39
CA VAL A 175 -10.60 -11.02 -5.49
C VAL A 175 -11.45 -11.35 -6.71
N GLY A 176 -12.75 -11.55 -6.50
CA GLY A 176 -13.72 -11.97 -7.54
C GLY A 176 -14.32 -10.83 -8.36
N VAL A 177 -13.77 -9.61 -8.30
CA VAL A 177 -14.33 -8.42 -8.96
C VAL A 177 -13.51 -8.00 -10.18
N ASN A 178 -14.16 -7.30 -11.12
CA ASN A 178 -13.51 -6.77 -12.32
C ASN A 178 -12.71 -5.50 -12.05
N ASP A 179 -13.17 -4.61 -11.16
CA ASP A 179 -12.48 -3.36 -10.81
C ASP A 179 -12.11 -3.25 -9.32
N PRO A 180 -11.16 -4.07 -8.82
CA PRO A 180 -10.75 -4.06 -7.42
C PRO A 180 -10.03 -2.76 -6.97
N MET A 181 -9.72 -1.88 -7.92
CA MET A 181 -8.95 -0.65 -7.72
C MET A 181 -9.83 0.60 -7.59
N SER A 182 -11.14 0.44 -7.71
CA SER A 182 -12.09 1.54 -7.67
C SER A 182 -12.02 2.33 -6.36
N GLY A 183 -12.04 3.66 -6.48
CA GLY A 183 -12.26 4.58 -5.36
C GLY A 183 -13.74 4.77 -5.05
N PHE A 184 -14.63 4.15 -5.84
CA PHE A 184 -16.07 4.25 -5.73
C PHE A 184 -16.69 2.90 -5.36
N PHE A 185 -17.11 2.77 -4.11
CA PHE A 185 -17.65 1.51 -3.60
C PHE A 185 -18.58 1.75 -2.41
N GLY A 186 -19.40 0.75 -2.12
CA GLY A 186 -20.29 0.71 -0.98
C GLY A 186 -20.02 -0.50 -0.11
N VAL A 187 -20.23 -0.35 1.19
CA VAL A 187 -20.03 -1.41 2.20
C VAL A 187 -21.14 -1.31 3.23
N ARG A 188 -21.70 -2.46 3.65
CA ARG A 188 -22.59 -2.49 4.81
C ARG A 188 -21.83 -2.14 6.09
N ARG A 189 -22.48 -1.42 7.00
CA ARG A 189 -21.92 -1.11 8.32
C ARG A 189 -21.38 -2.35 9.02
N GLU A 190 -22.16 -3.42 9.08
CA GLU A 190 -21.84 -4.63 9.81
C GLU A 190 -20.56 -5.29 9.23
N THR A 191 -20.43 -5.28 7.91
CA THR A 191 -19.24 -5.78 7.22
C THR A 191 -18.00 -4.96 7.57
N PHE A 192 -18.11 -3.63 7.59
CA PHE A 192 -17.01 -2.76 7.99
C PHE A 192 -16.63 -3.00 9.45
N GLU A 193 -17.60 -3.02 10.37
CA GLU A 193 -17.36 -3.20 11.81
C GLU A 193 -16.63 -4.53 12.11
N GLN A 194 -16.94 -5.61 11.36
CA GLN A 194 -16.25 -6.90 11.50
C GLN A 194 -14.80 -6.91 11.02
N ILE A 195 -14.44 -6.05 10.05
CA ILE A 195 -13.10 -6.03 9.46
C ILE A 195 -12.26 -4.82 9.91
N ALA A 196 -12.85 -3.83 10.55
CA ALA A 196 -12.23 -2.53 10.86
C ALA A 196 -10.87 -2.67 11.56
N ASP A 197 -10.76 -3.54 12.57
CA ASP A 197 -9.52 -3.77 13.33
C ASP A 197 -8.40 -4.43 12.50
N ARG A 198 -8.76 -5.06 11.38
CA ARG A 198 -7.83 -5.77 10.49
C ARG A 198 -7.39 -4.92 9.31
N LEU A 199 -8.11 -3.83 9.00
CA LEU A 199 -7.75 -2.92 7.92
C LEU A 199 -6.41 -2.23 8.22
N ASN A 200 -5.58 -2.06 7.19
CA ASN A 200 -4.40 -1.22 7.28
C ASN A 200 -4.73 0.19 6.76
N PRO A 201 -4.92 1.21 7.63
CA PRO A 201 -5.25 2.56 7.19
C PRO A 201 -4.10 3.24 6.42
N LYS A 202 -2.88 2.70 6.47
CA LYS A 202 -1.72 3.17 5.70
C LYS A 202 -1.66 2.59 4.28
N GLY A 203 -2.56 1.68 3.92
CA GLY A 203 -2.58 1.01 2.62
C GLY A 203 -2.87 1.97 1.46
N PHE A 204 -2.42 1.61 0.25
CA PHE A 204 -2.56 2.43 -0.96
C PHE A 204 -4.00 2.49 -1.50
N LYS A 205 -4.76 1.40 -1.39
CA LYS A 205 -6.14 1.29 -1.88
C LYS A 205 -7.02 0.56 -0.88
N ILE A 206 -7.89 1.32 -0.20
CA ILE A 206 -8.76 0.80 0.87
C ILE A 206 -9.73 -0.29 0.39
N LEU A 207 -10.26 -0.21 -0.83
CA LEU A 207 -11.14 -1.25 -1.39
C LEU A 207 -10.45 -2.61 -1.47
N LEU A 208 -9.18 -2.66 -1.88
CA LEU A 208 -8.40 -3.90 -1.92
C LEU A 208 -8.26 -4.54 -0.54
N GLU A 209 -7.96 -3.73 0.48
CA GLU A 209 -7.92 -4.21 1.87
C GLU A 209 -9.29 -4.75 2.28
N ILE A 210 -10.38 -4.02 2.01
CA ILE A 210 -11.74 -4.45 2.34
C ILE A 210 -12.06 -5.79 1.67
N LEU A 211 -11.87 -5.92 0.36
CA LEU A 211 -12.12 -7.16 -0.38
C LEU A 211 -11.27 -8.33 0.13
N ALA A 212 -10.01 -8.09 0.48
CA ALA A 212 -9.12 -9.12 1.00
C ALA A 212 -9.49 -9.57 2.42
N ARG A 213 -9.96 -8.65 3.28
CA ARG A 213 -10.38 -8.96 4.66
C ARG A 213 -11.81 -9.50 4.76
N ALA A 214 -12.68 -9.11 3.83
CA ALA A 214 -14.05 -9.55 3.70
C ALA A 214 -14.18 -10.80 2.80
N LYS A 215 -13.17 -11.68 2.80
CA LYS A 215 -13.16 -12.86 1.93
C LYS A 215 -14.37 -13.77 2.20
N GLY A 216 -15.07 -14.19 1.15
CA GLY A 216 -16.25 -15.05 1.23
C GLY A 216 -17.59 -14.31 1.39
N ARG A 217 -17.56 -12.97 1.39
CA ARG A 217 -18.73 -12.08 1.46
C ARG A 217 -19.30 -11.85 0.06
N GLU A 218 -20.61 -11.56 -0.04
CA GLU A 218 -21.25 -11.29 -1.34
C GLU A 218 -20.81 -9.90 -1.86
N VAL A 219 -20.22 -9.89 -3.05
CA VAL A 219 -19.75 -8.67 -3.71
C VAL A 219 -20.44 -8.53 -5.07
N ARG A 220 -21.01 -7.35 -5.34
CA ARG A 220 -21.62 -7.01 -6.65
C ARG A 220 -20.91 -5.84 -7.29
N GLU A 221 -21.02 -5.71 -8.61
CA GLU A 221 -20.46 -4.58 -9.36
C GLU A 221 -21.57 -3.81 -10.06
N VAL A 222 -21.52 -2.48 -9.97
CA VAL A 222 -22.41 -1.55 -10.68
C VAL A 222 -21.57 -0.75 -11.66
N GLY A 223 -21.87 -0.85 -12.96
CA GLY A 223 -21.18 -0.09 -13.99
C GLY A 223 -21.41 1.41 -13.86
N TYR A 224 -20.37 2.20 -14.09
CA TYR A 224 -20.50 3.66 -14.20
C TYR A 224 -19.55 4.23 -15.25
N ARG A 225 -19.87 5.43 -15.76
CA ARG A 225 -19.03 6.15 -16.73
C ARG A 225 -18.01 7.03 -15.99
N PHE A 226 -16.73 6.68 -16.09
CA PHE A 226 -15.66 7.50 -15.51
C PHE A 226 -15.49 8.81 -16.28
N ARG A 227 -15.66 9.94 -15.60
CA ARG A 227 -15.54 11.28 -16.17
C ARG A 227 -14.09 11.77 -16.10
N ASN A 228 -13.72 12.70 -16.96
CA ASN A 228 -12.42 13.37 -16.85
C ASN A 228 -12.43 14.31 -15.64
N ARG A 229 -11.27 14.41 -14.97
CA ARG A 229 -11.10 15.32 -13.84
C ARG A 229 -11.26 16.76 -14.33
N MET A 230 -12.13 17.52 -13.68
CA MET A 230 -12.38 18.93 -14.01
C MET A 230 -11.26 19.84 -13.50
N HIS A 231 -10.76 19.59 -12.29
CA HIS A 231 -9.73 20.42 -11.63
C HIS A 231 -8.62 19.55 -10.99
N GLY A 232 -7.35 19.94 -11.15
CA GLY A 232 -6.18 19.32 -10.49
C GLY A 232 -5.27 18.45 -11.38
N GLN A 233 -4.07 18.13 -10.90
CA GLN A 233 -3.04 17.35 -11.64
C GLN A 233 -2.99 15.88 -11.21
N THR A 234 -2.80 14.96 -12.17
CA THR A 234 -2.49 13.55 -11.88
C THR A 234 -0.97 13.38 -11.82
N LYS A 235 -0.41 13.13 -10.64
CA LYS A 235 1.01 12.79 -10.49
C LYS A 235 1.17 11.27 -10.40
N LEU A 236 1.47 10.62 -11.52
CA LEU A 236 1.93 9.24 -11.55
C LEU A 236 3.45 9.25 -11.47
N ASP A 237 3.98 8.96 -10.28
CA ASP A 237 5.42 8.78 -10.05
C ASP A 237 5.71 7.27 -9.94
N GLY A 238 6.90 6.81 -10.36
CA GLY A 238 7.34 5.43 -10.19
C GLY A 238 7.33 4.99 -8.71
N ALA A 239 7.49 5.94 -7.78
CA ALA A 239 7.32 5.71 -6.34
C ALA A 239 5.90 5.22 -5.97
N VAL A 240 4.87 5.65 -6.70
CA VAL A 240 3.46 5.24 -6.48
C VAL A 240 3.26 3.79 -6.93
N ILE A 241 3.86 3.40 -8.06
CA ILE A 241 3.79 2.03 -8.58
C ILE A 241 4.47 1.06 -7.61
N LEU A 242 5.64 1.41 -7.07
CA LEU A 242 6.34 0.59 -6.08
C LEU A 242 5.56 0.44 -4.77
N GLN A 243 4.93 1.53 -4.30
CA GLN A 243 4.05 1.47 -3.13
C GLN A 243 2.86 0.53 -3.35
N TYR A 244 2.29 0.54 -4.56
CA TYR A 244 1.21 -0.37 -4.92
C TYR A 244 1.64 -1.84 -4.87
N ILE A 245 2.79 -2.19 -5.47
CA ILE A 245 3.32 -3.56 -5.43
C ILE A 245 3.54 -4.02 -3.98
N PHE A 246 4.13 -3.17 -3.13
CA PHE A 246 4.33 -3.50 -1.71
C PHE A 246 3.01 -3.74 -0.98
N ALA A 247 1.97 -2.96 -1.27
CA ALA A 247 0.66 -3.15 -0.66
C ALA A 247 0.06 -4.51 -1.05
N LEU A 248 0.15 -4.92 -2.33
CA LEU A 248 -0.33 -6.23 -2.76
C LEU A 248 0.38 -7.39 -2.05
N VAL A 249 1.70 -7.30 -1.91
CA VAL A 249 2.50 -8.30 -1.19
C VAL A 249 2.09 -8.37 0.28
N GLU A 250 1.93 -7.22 0.95
CA GLU A 250 1.53 -7.15 2.36
C GLU A 250 0.15 -7.75 2.60
N ILE A 251 -0.81 -7.48 1.69
CA ILE A 251 -2.15 -8.07 1.77
C ILE A 251 -2.08 -9.58 1.55
N ARG A 252 -1.32 -10.05 0.55
CA ARG A 252 -1.27 -11.46 0.15
C ARG A 252 -0.56 -12.36 1.16
N LEU A 253 0.58 -11.91 1.69
CA LEU A 253 1.42 -12.68 2.61
C LEU A 253 0.99 -12.46 4.07
N GLY A 254 0.05 -11.55 4.31
CA GLY A 254 -0.27 -11.05 5.63
C GLY A 254 0.90 -10.23 6.19
N ARG A 255 0.73 -9.66 7.39
CA ARG A 255 1.76 -8.86 8.08
C ARG A 255 3.05 -9.64 8.44
N THR A 256 3.24 -10.84 7.88
CA THR A 256 4.39 -11.73 8.11
C THR A 256 5.67 -11.20 7.47
N LEU A 257 5.58 -10.54 6.31
CA LEU A 257 6.73 -9.98 5.60
C LEU A 257 6.60 -8.46 5.47
N SER A 258 7.45 -7.74 6.19
CA SER A 258 7.43 -6.27 6.17
C SER A 258 7.85 -5.70 4.82
N THR A 259 7.32 -4.54 4.45
CA THR A 259 7.75 -3.80 3.25
C THR A 259 9.26 -3.50 3.22
N THR A 260 9.88 -3.37 4.40
CA THR A 260 11.34 -3.23 4.54
C THR A 260 12.09 -4.50 4.12
N PHE A 261 11.56 -5.70 4.41
CA PHE A 261 12.16 -6.96 3.96
C PHE A 261 12.16 -7.06 2.43
N PHE A 262 11.05 -6.68 1.79
CA PHE A 262 10.96 -6.74 0.34
C PHE A 262 11.94 -5.77 -0.33
N ARG A 263 12.05 -4.51 0.15
CA ARG A 263 13.05 -3.55 -0.36
C ARG A 263 14.47 -4.09 -0.21
N TYR A 264 14.76 -4.70 0.94
CA TYR A 264 16.04 -5.33 1.21
C TYR A 264 16.34 -6.47 0.22
N ALA A 265 15.38 -7.35 -0.04
CA ALA A 265 15.51 -8.45 -0.98
C ALA A 265 15.72 -7.95 -2.43
N LEU A 266 14.95 -6.93 -2.85
CA LEU A 266 15.08 -6.35 -4.18
C LEU A 266 16.46 -5.71 -4.42
N ILE A 267 16.97 -4.97 -3.43
CA ILE A 267 18.35 -4.45 -3.47
C ILE A 267 19.35 -5.59 -3.53
N GLY A 268 19.18 -6.64 -2.72
CA GLY A 268 20.03 -7.83 -2.78
C GLY A 268 20.06 -8.48 -4.16
N SER A 269 18.91 -8.62 -4.83
CA SER A 269 18.83 -9.12 -6.20
C SER A 269 19.55 -8.21 -7.21
N ALA A 270 19.40 -6.89 -7.10
CA ALA A 270 20.17 -5.95 -7.92
C ALA A 270 21.69 -6.04 -7.63
N GLY A 271 22.06 -6.27 -6.37
CA GLY A 271 23.44 -6.52 -5.95
C GLY A 271 24.06 -7.73 -6.64
N VAL A 272 23.29 -8.77 -6.98
CA VAL A 272 23.80 -9.90 -7.78
C VAL A 272 24.25 -9.42 -9.17
N LEU A 273 23.49 -8.53 -9.81
CA LEU A 273 23.88 -7.96 -11.11
C LEU A 273 25.13 -7.09 -10.99
N VAL A 274 25.24 -6.30 -9.91
CA VAL A 274 26.45 -5.50 -9.62
C VAL A 274 27.67 -6.38 -9.39
N ASN A 275 27.50 -7.52 -8.69
CA ASN A 275 28.57 -8.50 -8.51
C ASN A 275 29.07 -9.03 -9.86
N LEU A 276 28.13 -9.49 -10.70
CA LEU A 276 28.46 -10.02 -12.03
C LEU A 276 29.12 -8.97 -12.93
N LEU A 277 28.64 -7.73 -12.90
CA LEU A 277 29.24 -6.61 -13.64
C LEU A 277 30.65 -6.30 -13.12
N GLY A 278 30.85 -6.27 -11.81
CA GLY A 278 32.15 -6.05 -11.19
C GLY A 278 33.17 -7.13 -11.59
N GLN A 279 32.74 -8.39 -11.61
CA GLN A 279 33.57 -9.51 -12.11
C GLN A 279 33.91 -9.34 -13.59
N PHE A 280 32.93 -8.99 -14.43
CA PHE A 280 33.14 -8.75 -15.86
C PHE A 280 34.15 -7.62 -16.11
N LEU A 281 33.98 -6.48 -15.44
CA LEU A 281 34.90 -5.34 -15.55
C LEU A 281 36.30 -5.68 -15.03
N ALA A 282 36.39 -6.43 -13.93
CA ALA A 282 37.68 -6.87 -13.39
C ALA A 282 38.46 -7.72 -14.40
N THR A 283 37.78 -8.67 -15.05
CA THR A 283 38.37 -9.49 -16.12
C THR A 283 38.73 -8.66 -17.34
N ALA A 284 37.82 -7.79 -17.81
CA ALA A 284 37.99 -7.03 -19.04
C ALA A 284 39.07 -5.93 -18.96
N LEU A 285 39.18 -5.25 -17.81
CA LEU A 285 40.07 -4.10 -17.66
C LEU A 285 41.45 -4.47 -17.11
N PHE A 286 41.53 -5.50 -16.26
CA PHE A 286 42.76 -5.87 -15.56
C PHE A 286 43.31 -7.23 -15.99
N GLY A 287 42.68 -7.89 -16.96
CA GLY A 287 43.10 -9.21 -17.44
C GLY A 287 43.02 -10.30 -16.35
N LEU A 288 42.25 -10.06 -15.28
CA LEU A 288 42.14 -10.99 -14.17
C LEU A 288 41.35 -12.21 -14.62
N GLU A 289 42.01 -13.35 -14.76
CA GLU A 289 41.33 -14.57 -15.20
C GLU A 289 40.18 -14.92 -14.25
N TYR A 290 38.98 -15.06 -14.82
CA TYR A 290 37.88 -15.69 -14.12
C TYR A 290 38.16 -17.19 -14.03
N GLN A 291 38.82 -17.59 -12.95
CA GLN A 291 38.92 -18.99 -12.57
C GLN A 291 37.81 -19.32 -11.57
N ARG A 292 37.17 -20.48 -11.77
CA ARG A 292 36.30 -21.10 -10.78
C ARG A 292 37.18 -21.58 -9.62
N GLY A 293 37.59 -20.64 -8.77
CA GLY A 293 38.35 -20.93 -7.56
C GLY A 293 37.52 -21.79 -6.61
N THR A 294 38.19 -22.46 -5.67
CA THR A 294 37.48 -23.05 -4.53
C THR A 294 36.84 -21.95 -3.71
N LEU A 295 35.79 -22.27 -2.96
CA LEU A 295 35.05 -21.31 -2.15
C LEU A 295 35.94 -20.54 -1.13
N LEU A 296 37.09 -21.11 -0.76
CA LEU A 296 38.08 -20.53 0.16
C LEU A 296 39.27 -19.84 -0.54
N ARG A 297 39.34 -19.88 -1.88
CA ARG A 297 40.38 -19.24 -2.69
C ARG A 297 39.74 -18.60 -3.93
N PRO A 298 38.92 -17.55 -3.76
CA PRO A 298 38.31 -16.84 -4.87
C PRO A 298 39.37 -16.15 -5.72
N SER A 299 39.11 -16.03 -7.03
CA SER A 299 39.93 -15.17 -7.89
C SER A 299 39.77 -13.70 -7.52
N LEU A 300 40.75 -12.87 -7.87
CA LEU A 300 40.70 -11.44 -7.57
C LEU A 300 39.47 -10.76 -8.21
N ALA A 301 39.04 -11.23 -9.39
CA ALA A 301 37.82 -10.75 -10.05
C ALA A 301 36.56 -11.02 -9.22
N VAL A 302 36.45 -12.20 -8.58
CA VAL A 302 35.33 -12.56 -7.70
C VAL A 302 35.30 -11.67 -6.45
N LEU A 303 36.46 -11.38 -5.87
CA LEU A 303 36.57 -10.47 -4.72
C LEU A 303 36.12 -9.05 -5.08
N ILE A 304 36.56 -8.54 -6.23
CA ILE A 304 36.17 -7.19 -6.69
C ILE A 304 34.66 -7.10 -6.89
N GLY A 305 34.05 -8.09 -7.55
CA GLY A 305 32.59 -8.12 -7.72
C GLY A 305 31.83 -8.17 -6.39
N PHE A 306 32.30 -9.02 -5.46
CA PHE A 306 31.69 -9.13 -4.14
C PHE A 306 31.73 -7.79 -3.39
N GLU A 307 32.89 -7.14 -3.32
CA GLU A 307 33.05 -5.86 -2.64
C GLU A 307 32.19 -4.75 -3.25
N LEU A 308 32.13 -4.66 -4.57
CA LEU A 308 31.25 -3.70 -5.26
C LEU A 308 29.78 -3.95 -4.96
N SER A 309 29.36 -5.22 -4.92
CA SER A 309 28.00 -5.62 -4.57
C SER A 309 27.65 -5.27 -3.12
N VAL A 310 28.53 -5.57 -2.16
CA VAL A 310 28.31 -5.25 -0.75
C VAL A 310 28.24 -3.74 -0.53
N TYR A 311 29.13 -2.97 -1.18
CA TYR A 311 29.10 -1.51 -1.15
C TYR A 311 27.80 -0.94 -1.73
N PHE A 312 27.40 -1.38 -2.92
CA PHE A 312 26.13 -0.98 -3.54
C PHE A 312 24.94 -1.32 -2.63
N ASN A 313 24.87 -2.54 -2.12
CA ASN A 313 23.79 -3.00 -1.26
C ASN A 313 23.70 -2.16 0.02
N TYR A 314 24.82 -1.83 0.64
CA TYR A 314 24.85 -0.96 1.82
C TYR A 314 24.33 0.45 1.50
N MET A 315 24.85 1.08 0.44
CA MET A 315 24.44 2.43 0.03
C MET A 315 22.95 2.50 -0.31
N ALA A 316 22.44 1.55 -1.09
CA ALA A 316 21.05 1.48 -1.50
C ALA A 316 20.12 1.21 -0.30
N ASN A 317 20.50 0.31 0.61
CA ASN A 317 19.71 0.06 1.81
C ASN A 317 19.69 1.26 2.76
N ASN A 318 20.82 1.97 2.93
CA ASN A 318 20.90 3.17 3.77
C ASN A 318 20.06 4.32 3.22
N SER A 319 19.95 4.45 1.89
CA SER A 319 19.21 5.53 1.24
C SER A 319 17.72 5.23 1.02
N TRP A 320 17.33 3.96 0.86
CA TRP A 320 15.96 3.59 0.52
C TRP A 320 15.26 2.67 1.53
N THR A 321 15.85 1.51 1.84
CA THR A 321 15.22 0.51 2.73
C THR A 321 15.06 1.02 4.16
N PHE A 322 16.12 1.59 4.72
CA PHE A 322 16.20 2.08 6.09
C PHE A 322 16.26 3.61 6.14
N LYS A 323 15.60 4.29 5.19
CA LYS A 323 15.59 5.76 5.09
C LYS A 323 15.19 6.46 6.40
N ASP A 324 14.29 5.86 7.18
CA ASP A 324 13.79 6.41 8.45
C ASP A 324 14.83 6.31 9.59
N ARG A 325 15.94 5.58 9.37
CA ARG A 325 17.03 5.34 10.32
C ARG A 325 18.40 5.53 9.63
N LYS A 326 18.43 6.39 8.61
CA LYS A 326 19.59 6.58 7.74
C LYS A 326 20.81 7.02 8.54
N ARG A 327 21.95 6.39 8.29
CA ARG A 327 23.24 6.80 8.85
C ARG A 327 23.83 7.94 8.02
N THR A 328 24.08 9.09 8.65
CA THR A 328 24.62 10.30 8.02
C THR A 328 26.01 10.63 8.60
N GLY A 329 26.86 11.25 7.78
CA GLY A 329 28.26 11.54 8.15
C GLY A 329 29.23 10.40 7.84
N PHE A 330 30.51 10.75 7.64
CA PHE A 330 31.54 9.83 7.17
C PHE A 330 31.81 8.68 8.16
N THR A 331 32.06 9.01 9.44
CA THR A 331 32.38 8.03 10.49
C THR A 331 31.22 7.07 10.76
N SER A 332 29.98 7.57 10.81
CA SER A 332 28.79 6.75 10.99
C SER A 332 28.51 5.83 9.80
N ASN A 333 28.80 6.30 8.58
CA ASN A 333 28.70 5.46 7.38
C ASN A 333 29.78 4.40 7.33
N LEU A 334 31.01 4.72 7.74
CA LEU A 334 32.11 3.75 7.78
C LEU A 334 31.83 2.63 8.79
N ALA A 335 31.36 3.00 9.99
CA ALA A 335 30.94 2.03 11.00
C ALA A 335 29.74 1.18 10.53
N GLY A 336 28.75 1.81 9.88
CA GLY A 336 27.59 1.11 9.30
C GLY A 336 27.98 0.14 8.20
N PHE A 337 28.90 0.54 7.32
CA PHE A 337 29.44 -0.31 6.26
C PHE A 337 30.17 -1.52 6.85
N GLY A 338 31.04 -1.32 7.85
CA GLY A 338 31.70 -2.42 8.55
C GLY A 338 30.72 -3.41 9.19
N LYS A 339 29.68 -2.91 9.88
CA LYS A 339 28.60 -3.76 10.43
C LYS A 339 27.88 -4.55 9.32
N PHE A 340 27.56 -3.90 8.21
CA PHE A 340 26.90 -4.53 7.07
C PHE A 340 27.77 -5.63 6.43
N HIS A 341 29.07 -5.37 6.30
CA HIS A 341 30.06 -6.35 5.80
C HIS A 341 30.13 -7.60 6.66
N VAL A 342 30.18 -7.44 7.98
CA VAL A 342 30.16 -8.57 8.92
C VAL A 342 28.90 -9.42 8.73
N VAL A 343 27.73 -8.77 8.59
CA VAL A 343 26.47 -9.47 8.32
C VAL A 343 26.50 -10.16 6.96
N ALA A 344 27.05 -9.53 5.91
CA ALA A 344 27.17 -10.12 4.58
C ALA A 344 28.03 -11.39 4.59
N LEU A 345 29.20 -11.35 5.25
CA LEU A 345 30.09 -12.51 5.42
C LEU A 345 29.42 -13.63 6.24
N TYR A 346 28.72 -13.27 7.31
CA TYR A 346 27.96 -14.24 8.09
C TYR A 346 26.84 -14.92 7.28
N GLY A 347 26.10 -14.15 6.49
CA GLY A 347 25.09 -14.70 5.58
C GLY A 347 25.68 -15.65 4.54
N PHE A 348 26.87 -15.35 4.02
CA PHE A 348 27.58 -16.24 3.12
C PHE A 348 27.91 -17.59 3.79
N LEU A 349 28.35 -17.58 5.06
CA LEU A 349 28.56 -18.81 5.83
C LEU A 349 27.26 -19.61 5.98
N ILE A 350 26.14 -18.96 6.31
CA ILE A 350 24.82 -19.61 6.37
C ILE A 350 24.48 -20.28 5.03
N GLN A 351 24.64 -19.56 3.92
CA GLN A 351 24.33 -20.10 2.59
C GLN A 351 25.12 -21.38 2.32
N VAL A 352 26.43 -21.38 2.61
CA VAL A 352 27.32 -22.53 2.40
C VAL A 352 26.95 -23.69 3.33
N SER A 353 26.65 -23.42 4.60
CA SER A 353 26.23 -24.44 5.55
C SER A 353 24.90 -25.09 5.13
N VAL A 354 23.91 -24.29 4.74
CA VAL A 354 22.60 -24.79 4.26
C VAL A 354 22.78 -25.61 2.99
N TRP A 355 23.59 -25.15 2.05
CA TRP A 355 23.88 -25.90 0.82
C TRP A 355 24.48 -27.27 1.12
N ASN A 356 25.49 -27.35 2.00
CA ASN A 356 26.10 -28.63 2.39
C ASN A 356 25.11 -29.56 3.09
N LEU A 357 24.33 -29.03 4.04
CA LEU A 357 23.34 -29.83 4.79
C LEU A 357 22.26 -30.39 3.86
N LEU A 358 21.76 -29.59 2.93
CA LEU A 358 20.74 -30.02 1.97
C LEU A 358 21.27 -31.09 1.03
N LEU A 359 22.50 -30.95 0.53
CA LEU A 359 23.11 -31.99 -0.30
C LEU A 359 23.34 -33.29 0.46
N ALA A 360 23.70 -33.22 1.76
CA ALA A 360 23.90 -34.41 2.58
C ALA A 360 22.62 -35.23 2.81
N VAL A 361 21.44 -34.61 2.73
CA VAL A 361 20.14 -35.28 2.94
C VAL A 361 19.37 -35.53 1.64
N THR A 362 19.90 -35.08 0.50
CA THR A 362 19.23 -35.22 -0.79
C THR A 362 19.40 -36.65 -1.32
N PRO A 363 18.31 -37.37 -1.67
CA PRO A 363 18.42 -38.72 -2.21
C PRO A 363 19.19 -38.77 -3.53
N ASP A 364 19.96 -39.85 -3.74
CA ASP A 364 20.80 -40.08 -4.95
C ASP A 364 20.01 -40.11 -6.27
N GLN A 365 18.69 -40.26 -6.19
CA GLN A 365 17.77 -40.26 -7.32
C GLN A 365 17.60 -38.87 -7.94
N ILE A 366 17.94 -37.80 -7.21
CA ILE A 366 17.87 -36.43 -7.72
C ILE A 366 19.17 -36.11 -8.46
N PRO A 367 19.11 -35.62 -9.72
CA PRO A 367 20.31 -35.22 -10.45
C PRO A 367 21.16 -34.23 -9.65
N ALA A 368 22.46 -34.52 -9.48
CA ALA A 368 23.35 -33.73 -8.63
C ALA A 368 23.36 -32.22 -8.95
N GLN A 369 23.21 -31.86 -10.22
CA GLN A 369 23.10 -30.46 -10.65
C GLN A 369 21.81 -29.81 -10.15
N ALA A 370 20.67 -30.50 -10.27
CA ALA A 370 19.38 -30.01 -9.80
C ALA A 370 19.37 -29.89 -8.27
N ALA A 371 19.91 -30.89 -7.57
CA ALA A 371 20.09 -30.86 -6.12
C ALA A 371 20.94 -29.67 -5.67
N SER A 372 22.07 -29.42 -6.34
CA SER A 372 22.97 -28.30 -6.02
C SER A 372 22.35 -26.93 -6.28
N TYR A 373 21.65 -26.75 -7.41
CA TYR A 373 20.95 -25.50 -7.70
C TYR A 373 19.80 -25.24 -6.71
N GLY A 374 19.02 -26.27 -6.39
CA GLY A 374 17.95 -26.19 -5.39
C GLY A 374 18.50 -25.84 -4.00
N ALA A 375 19.54 -26.54 -3.56
CA ALA A 375 20.20 -26.28 -2.28
C ALA A 375 20.80 -24.87 -2.21
N ASN A 376 21.37 -24.38 -3.33
CA ASN A 376 21.94 -23.04 -3.38
C ASN A 376 20.85 -21.97 -3.31
N LEU A 377 19.73 -22.15 -4.01
CA LEU A 377 18.58 -21.23 -3.94
C LEU A 377 18.03 -21.14 -2.51
N ILE A 378 17.85 -22.28 -1.84
CA ILE A 378 17.38 -22.32 -0.46
C ILE A 378 18.41 -21.65 0.48
N GLY A 379 19.70 -21.92 0.29
CA GLY A 379 20.77 -21.26 1.04
C GLY A 379 20.74 -19.74 0.90
N ILE A 380 20.56 -19.22 -0.32
CA ILE A 380 20.43 -17.77 -0.59
C ILE A 380 19.20 -17.19 0.14
N LEU A 381 18.07 -17.89 0.14
CA LEU A 381 16.86 -17.43 0.83
C LEU A 381 17.07 -17.35 2.35
N PHE A 382 17.66 -18.39 2.96
CA PHE A 382 17.98 -18.39 4.39
C PHE A 382 18.97 -17.29 4.76
N ALA A 383 20.03 -17.11 3.97
CA ALA A 383 21.00 -16.03 4.17
C ALA A 383 20.34 -14.65 4.06
N THR A 384 19.45 -14.45 3.08
CA THR A 384 18.75 -13.17 2.87
C THR A 384 17.85 -12.81 4.06
N VAL A 385 17.09 -13.79 4.57
CA VAL A 385 16.21 -13.60 5.75
C VAL A 385 17.04 -13.25 6.99
N ASN A 386 18.10 -14.01 7.26
CA ASN A 386 18.98 -13.74 8.41
C ASN A 386 19.67 -12.38 8.30
N ASN A 387 20.25 -12.08 7.13
CA ASN A 387 20.92 -10.81 6.89
C ASN A 387 19.98 -9.62 7.05
N TYR A 388 18.72 -9.75 6.62
CA TYR A 388 17.72 -8.71 6.83
C TYR A 388 17.49 -8.43 8.32
N TYR A 389 17.23 -9.46 9.12
CA TYR A 389 16.91 -9.28 10.54
C TYR A 389 18.12 -8.78 11.33
N LEU A 390 19.32 -9.29 11.03
CA LEU A 390 20.56 -8.79 11.62
C LEU A 390 20.79 -7.33 11.25
N ASN A 391 20.72 -6.97 9.97
CA ASN A 391 20.92 -5.58 9.56
C ASN A 391 19.89 -4.63 10.16
N LYS A 392 18.62 -5.03 10.25
CA LYS A 392 17.56 -4.24 10.87
C LYS A 392 17.81 -3.94 12.35
N ASN A 393 18.44 -4.88 13.07
CA ASN A 393 18.61 -4.80 14.52
C ASN A 393 20.03 -4.38 14.95
N PHE A 394 21.04 -4.61 14.12
CA PHE A 394 22.46 -4.37 14.43
C PHE A 394 23.05 -3.20 13.62
N THR A 395 22.85 -3.18 12.31
CA THR A 395 23.41 -2.17 11.41
C THR A 395 22.60 -0.86 11.44
N TRP A 396 21.27 -0.98 11.39
CA TRP A 396 20.31 0.13 11.47
C TRP A 396 19.42 0.02 12.71
N GLU A 397 20.07 -0.15 13.87
CA GLU A 397 19.44 -0.13 15.19
C GLU A 397 18.68 1.19 15.43
N ARG A 398 17.53 1.13 16.11
CA ARG A 398 16.91 2.35 16.64
C ARG A 398 17.68 2.71 17.90
N GLY A 399 18.31 3.88 17.93
CA GLY A 399 18.75 4.45 19.20
C GLY A 399 17.56 4.53 20.16
N LEU A 400 17.79 4.29 21.44
CA LEU A 400 16.78 4.38 22.52
C LEU A 400 16.23 5.80 22.76
N THR A 401 16.49 6.73 21.83
CA THR A 401 16.11 8.14 21.92
C THR A 401 15.51 8.58 20.59
N ALA A 402 14.22 8.35 20.42
CA ALA A 402 13.34 9.07 19.48
C ALA A 402 11.88 8.90 19.92
#